data_AF-A0A939GFY1-F1
#
_entry.id   AF-A0A939GFY1-F1
#
_cell.length_a   1.000
_cell.length_b   1.000
_cell.length_c   1.000
_cell.angle_alpha   90.00
_cell.angle_beta   90.00
_cell.angle_gamma   90.00
#
_symmetry.space_group_name_H-M   'P 1'
#
loop_
_entity.id
_entity.type
_entity.pdbx_description
1 polymer ?
#
loop_
_entity_poly.entity_id
_entity_poly.type
_entity_poly.pdbx_seq_one_letter_code
_entity_poly.pdbx_strand_id
1 'polypeptide(L)'
;MLSLLRWFFLLLSGLVLFVGLTPPLQRKLSSKGLIPNQFSYGDLYNMTNLPAFREENIAEHMMLKPEDKPEQHYANVHFYNFGDSFTDIDTSYYAGSFNFRASQNERLQPIHLDRSKKNILFFQFIERVIRERLQPAVYPGMYIENGIMDTTGKGPLPPQKTGKPSPLPSWALAQFGHDMSSRLEFILFNFKPFLKLKEAKAQFTLNVLGRVPAAEVSHDHKHVFYKIEANGLSSSSSFYPVDETELKRVVRVLNTMRDYYKKMGFDEMYVAFIPNKVTVLEPEHRPYGQPYNHLIERLEADTTLKTPLLSFYGTVTKHPEWYHLGDGHWNRQGKRYWLSRVNKLIGQVSRGDSIPRIQY
;
A
#
# COMPACT_ATOMS: atom_id res chain seq x y z
N MET A 1 -17.97 17.80 -46.40
CA MET A 1 -16.74 17.82 -45.59
C MET A 1 -17.02 18.12 -44.11
N LEU A 2 -17.75 19.21 -43.77
CA LEU A 2 -18.12 19.51 -42.37
C LEU A 2 -18.93 18.39 -41.67
N SER A 3 -19.85 17.73 -42.38
CA SER A 3 -20.65 16.63 -41.84
C SER A 3 -19.80 15.42 -41.43
N LEU A 4 -18.85 15.03 -42.28
CA LEU A 4 -17.93 13.91 -42.00
C LEU A 4 -17.02 14.21 -40.81
N LEU A 5 -16.50 15.43 -40.71
CA LEU A 5 -15.71 15.86 -39.54
C LEU A 5 -16.53 15.81 -38.24
N ARG A 6 -17.78 16.28 -38.27
CA ARG A 6 -18.68 16.21 -37.10
C ARG A 6 -18.90 14.76 -36.66
N TRP A 7 -19.22 13.87 -37.60
CA TRP A 7 -19.41 12.44 -37.29
C TRP A 7 -18.13 11.77 -36.79
N PHE A 8 -16.98 12.13 -37.35
CA PHE A 8 -15.68 11.66 -36.87
C PHE A 8 -15.43 12.07 -35.41
N PHE A 9 -15.60 13.35 -35.06
CA PHE A 9 -15.40 13.81 -33.68
C PHE A 9 -16.42 13.24 -32.70
N LEU A 10 -17.68 13.08 -33.12
CA LEU A 10 -18.70 12.41 -32.32
C LEU A 10 -18.33 10.96 -32.04
N LEU A 11 -17.91 10.22 -33.06
CA LEU A 11 -17.50 8.82 -32.91
C LEU A 11 -16.25 8.70 -32.03
N LEU A 12 -15.24 9.54 -32.26
CA LEU A 12 -14.01 9.54 -31.47
C LEU A 12 -14.29 9.88 -30.00
N SER A 13 -15.10 10.90 -29.73
CA SER A 13 -15.48 11.28 -28.37
C SER A 13 -16.31 10.19 -27.69
N GLY A 14 -17.22 9.55 -28.43
CA GLY A 14 -17.97 8.38 -27.97
C GLY A 14 -17.07 7.21 -27.60
N LEU A 15 -16.04 6.92 -28.41
CA LEU A 15 -15.05 5.87 -28.11
C LEU A 15 -14.23 6.20 -26.86
N VAL A 16 -13.72 7.43 -26.73
CA VAL A 16 -12.97 7.86 -25.54
C VAL A 16 -13.84 7.75 -24.29
N LEU A 17 -15.08 8.22 -24.37
CA LEU A 17 -16.04 8.12 -23.27
C LEU A 17 -16.32 6.65 -22.92
N PHE A 18 -16.57 5.80 -23.92
CA PHE A 18 -16.80 4.38 -23.71
C PHE A 18 -15.61 3.69 -23.01
N VAL A 19 -14.38 4.02 -23.40
CA VAL A 19 -13.17 3.50 -22.74
C VAL A 19 -13.04 4.02 -21.31
N GLY A 20 -13.26 5.32 -21.08
CA GLY A 20 -13.20 5.92 -19.73
C GLY A 20 -14.27 5.38 -18.77
N LEU A 21 -15.43 5.02 -19.30
CA LEU A 21 -16.52 4.38 -18.58
C LEU A 21 -16.29 2.89 -18.32
N THR A 22 -15.31 2.26 -18.99
CA THR A 22 -15.09 0.81 -18.93
C THR A 22 -13.68 0.49 -18.38
N PRO A 23 -13.46 0.54 -17.05
CA PRO A 23 -12.14 0.31 -16.45
C PRO A 23 -11.42 -0.99 -16.88
N PRO A 24 -12.10 -2.16 -17.03
CA PRO A 24 -11.45 -3.36 -17.57
C PRO A 24 -10.90 -3.16 -18.99
N LEU A 25 -11.64 -2.46 -19.85
CA LEU A 25 -11.21 -2.15 -21.21
C LEU A 25 -10.03 -1.17 -21.19
N GLN A 26 -10.10 -0.11 -20.37
CA GLN A 26 -8.98 0.81 -20.18
C GLN A 26 -7.72 0.07 -19.75
N ARG A 27 -7.79 -0.81 -18.73
CA ARG A 27 -6.64 -1.62 -18.30
C ARG A 27 -6.09 -2.50 -19.42
N LYS A 28 -6.96 -3.12 -20.22
CA LYS A 28 -6.57 -3.96 -21.36
C LYS A 28 -5.91 -3.16 -22.50
N LEU A 29 -6.36 -1.93 -22.75
CA LEU A 29 -5.76 -1.05 -23.76
C LEU A 29 -4.40 -0.51 -23.27
N SER A 30 -4.32 -0.13 -21.99
CA SER A 30 -3.10 0.32 -21.32
C SER A 30 -2.02 -0.77 -21.30
N SER A 31 -2.37 -2.02 -20.94
CA SER A 31 -1.42 -3.13 -20.94
C SER A 31 -0.88 -3.50 -22.33
N LYS A 32 -1.61 -3.13 -23.39
CA LYS A 32 -1.17 -3.26 -24.79
C LYS A 32 -0.40 -2.03 -25.30
N GLY A 33 -0.22 -1.00 -24.49
CA GLY A 33 0.40 0.27 -24.89
C GLY A 33 -0.42 1.09 -25.89
N LEU A 34 -1.72 0.80 -26.04
CA LEU A 34 -2.62 1.53 -26.96
C LEU A 34 -3.10 2.86 -26.39
N ILE A 35 -3.13 2.95 -25.06
CA ILE A 35 -3.30 4.19 -24.32
C ILE A 35 -2.19 4.28 -23.28
N PRO A 36 -1.88 5.48 -22.76
CA PRO A 36 -0.89 5.61 -21.69
C PRO A 36 -1.25 4.75 -20.46
N ASN A 37 -0.28 4.47 -19.58
CA ASN A 37 -0.54 3.79 -18.31
C ASN A 37 -0.43 4.80 -17.15
N GLN A 38 -1.45 4.84 -16.28
CA GLN A 38 -1.60 5.82 -15.19
C GLN A 38 -0.45 5.86 -14.20
N PHE A 39 0.26 4.75 -14.09
CA PHE A 39 1.31 4.59 -13.10
C PHE A 39 2.66 4.30 -13.75
N SER A 40 2.84 4.67 -15.04
CA SER A 40 4.07 4.39 -15.80
C SER A 40 5.34 4.99 -15.19
N TYR A 41 5.20 6.00 -14.35
CA TYR A 41 6.30 6.77 -13.76
C TYR A 41 6.19 6.92 -12.24
N GLY A 42 5.23 6.23 -11.62
CA GLY A 42 4.93 6.31 -10.19
C GLY A 42 3.80 7.28 -9.83
N ASP A 43 3.17 7.02 -8.69
CA ASP A 43 2.01 7.76 -8.18
C ASP A 43 2.31 9.24 -7.95
N LEU A 44 3.43 9.55 -7.30
CA LEU A 44 3.81 10.93 -6.97
C LEU A 44 4.21 11.73 -8.21
N TYR A 45 4.87 11.12 -9.18
CA TYR A 45 5.08 11.77 -10.47
C TYR A 45 3.74 12.05 -11.15
N ASN A 46 2.83 11.07 -11.19
CA ASN A 46 1.54 11.27 -11.85
C ASN A 46 0.72 12.40 -11.20
N MET A 47 0.82 12.57 -9.88
CA MET A 47 0.19 13.67 -9.15
C MET A 47 0.85 15.03 -9.40
N THR A 48 2.17 15.08 -9.50
CA THR A 48 2.92 16.35 -9.55
C THR A 48 3.28 16.81 -10.96
N ASN A 49 3.45 15.87 -11.89
CA ASN A 49 4.04 16.06 -13.22
C ASN A 49 5.41 16.76 -13.16
N LEU A 50 6.17 16.66 -12.07
CA LEU A 50 7.48 17.27 -11.98
C LEU A 50 8.52 16.37 -12.69
N PRO A 51 9.18 16.85 -13.76
CA PRO A 51 10.06 16.02 -14.57
C PRO A 51 11.26 15.49 -13.79
N ALA A 52 11.72 16.22 -12.76
CA ALA A 52 12.80 15.80 -11.87
C ALA A 52 12.49 14.52 -11.08
N PHE A 53 11.21 14.16 -10.92
CA PHE A 53 10.79 12.96 -10.19
C PHE A 53 10.30 11.83 -11.10
N ARG A 54 10.50 11.95 -12.41
CA ARG A 54 10.06 10.94 -13.37
C ARG A 54 10.98 9.73 -13.37
N GLU A 55 10.41 8.53 -13.23
CA GLU A 55 11.16 7.27 -13.24
C GLU A 55 10.75 6.42 -14.45
N GLU A 56 11.52 6.46 -15.55
CA GLU A 56 11.17 5.77 -16.82
C GLU A 56 11.07 4.24 -16.69
N ASN A 57 11.85 3.64 -15.79
CA ASN A 57 11.94 2.18 -15.61
C ASN A 57 11.29 1.70 -14.30
N ILE A 58 10.27 2.41 -13.81
CA ILE A 58 9.68 2.11 -12.50
C ILE A 58 9.20 0.66 -12.39
N ALA A 59 8.62 0.10 -13.46
CA ALA A 59 8.14 -1.28 -13.47
C ALA A 59 9.28 -2.28 -13.26
N GLU A 60 10.44 -2.07 -13.90
CA GLU A 60 11.62 -2.92 -13.71
C GLU A 60 12.18 -2.77 -12.30
N HIS A 61 12.16 -1.56 -11.77
CA HIS A 61 12.66 -1.26 -10.43
C HIS A 61 11.69 -1.67 -9.32
N MET A 62 10.43 -1.97 -9.61
CA MET A 62 9.42 -2.39 -8.63
C MET A 62 9.31 -3.91 -8.48
N MET A 63 9.56 -4.65 -9.57
CA MET A 63 9.36 -6.10 -9.63
C MET A 63 10.54 -6.88 -9.07
N LEU A 64 10.24 -7.86 -8.21
CA LEU A 64 11.20 -8.87 -7.78
C LEU A 64 11.64 -9.74 -8.96
N LYS A 65 12.85 -10.29 -8.88
CA LYS A 65 13.41 -11.19 -9.90
C LYS A 65 13.25 -12.65 -9.50
N PRO A 66 13.23 -13.61 -10.43
CA PRO A 66 13.18 -15.04 -10.11
C PRO A 66 14.23 -15.49 -9.08
N GLU A 67 15.42 -14.88 -9.10
CA GLU A 67 16.50 -15.14 -8.13
C GLU A 67 16.17 -14.72 -6.68
N ASP A 68 15.14 -13.89 -6.47
CA ASP A 68 14.68 -13.48 -5.14
C ASP A 68 13.74 -14.51 -4.49
N LYS A 69 13.39 -15.58 -5.20
CA LYS A 69 12.63 -16.70 -4.64
C LYS A 69 13.45 -17.43 -3.57
N PRO A 70 12.80 -18.03 -2.56
CA PRO A 70 13.51 -18.74 -1.52
C PRO A 70 14.14 -20.02 -2.09
N GLU A 71 15.37 -20.33 -1.69
CA GLU A 71 16.04 -21.58 -2.06
C GLU A 71 15.35 -22.81 -1.47
N GLN A 72 14.63 -22.62 -0.34
CA GLN A 72 13.95 -23.67 0.39
C GLN A 72 12.54 -23.24 0.80
N HIS A 73 11.59 -24.14 0.59
CA HIS A 73 10.25 -24.09 1.20
C HIS A 73 10.20 -25.00 2.44
N TYR A 74 9.63 -24.48 3.53
CA TYR A 74 9.56 -25.18 4.81
C TYR A 74 8.23 -25.95 4.95
N ALA A 75 8.30 -27.29 4.81
CA ALA A 75 7.17 -28.22 4.75
C ALA A 75 6.21 -28.22 5.97
N ASN A 76 6.63 -27.63 7.09
CA ASN A 76 5.91 -27.57 8.35
C ASN A 76 5.36 -26.17 8.67
N VAL A 77 5.45 -25.20 7.75
CA VAL A 77 5.01 -23.82 7.97
C VAL A 77 4.06 -23.36 6.87
N HIS A 78 2.88 -22.89 7.27
CA HIS A 78 1.94 -22.17 6.41
C HIS A 78 2.00 -20.68 6.74
N PHE A 79 2.18 -19.84 5.71
CA PHE A 79 2.37 -18.41 5.87
C PHE A 79 1.23 -17.63 5.23
N TYR A 80 0.68 -16.67 5.98
CA TYR A 80 -0.44 -15.84 5.57
C TYR A 80 -0.04 -14.37 5.72
N ASN A 81 0.08 -13.64 4.62
CA ASN A 81 0.38 -12.22 4.61
C ASN A 81 -0.91 -11.41 4.43
N PHE A 82 -1.23 -10.54 5.38
CA PHE A 82 -2.30 -9.57 5.30
C PHE A 82 -1.71 -8.15 5.26
N GLY A 83 -1.59 -7.60 4.06
CA GLY A 83 -0.79 -6.40 3.84
C GLY A 83 -1.39 -5.38 2.90
N ASP A 84 -0.65 -4.30 2.70
CA ASP A 84 -0.92 -3.24 1.74
C ASP A 84 -0.16 -3.52 0.42
N SER A 85 -0.33 -2.66 -0.56
CA SER A 85 0.42 -2.54 -1.82
C SER A 85 1.94 -2.60 -1.69
N PHE A 86 2.54 -2.22 -0.55
CA PHE A 86 3.98 -2.41 -0.30
C PHE A 86 4.40 -3.89 -0.34
N THR A 87 3.50 -4.81 0.01
CA THR A 87 3.73 -6.27 -0.07
C THR A 87 2.88 -6.93 -1.15
N ASP A 88 2.64 -6.20 -2.24
CA ASP A 88 2.21 -6.81 -3.49
C ASP A 88 3.33 -7.64 -4.10
N ILE A 89 3.40 -8.88 -3.61
CA ILE A 89 4.39 -9.90 -3.90
C ILE A 89 3.64 -11.20 -4.19
N ASP A 90 4.04 -11.85 -5.27
CA ASP A 90 3.54 -13.17 -5.64
C ASP A 90 3.89 -14.20 -4.55
N THR A 91 2.94 -15.07 -4.20
CA THR A 91 3.09 -15.96 -3.05
C THR A 91 4.19 -17.03 -3.22
N SER A 92 4.70 -17.25 -4.44
CA SER A 92 5.85 -18.13 -4.69
C SER A 92 7.17 -17.58 -4.16
N TYR A 93 7.23 -16.30 -3.78
CA TYR A 93 8.40 -15.70 -3.15
C TYR A 93 8.49 -15.96 -1.64
N TYR A 94 7.44 -16.48 -1.01
CA TYR A 94 7.44 -16.80 0.41
C TYR A 94 7.93 -18.23 0.67
N ALA A 95 8.71 -18.41 1.73
CA ALA A 95 9.34 -19.70 2.07
C ALA A 95 8.41 -20.72 2.75
N GLY A 96 7.12 -20.43 2.96
CA GLY A 96 6.18 -21.40 3.50
C GLY A 96 5.88 -22.52 2.49
N SER A 97 5.43 -23.68 2.97
CA SER A 97 4.93 -24.76 2.09
C SER A 97 3.56 -24.46 1.51
N PHE A 98 2.79 -23.61 2.21
CA PHE A 98 1.59 -22.98 1.71
C PHE A 98 1.68 -21.50 2.03
N ASN A 99 1.40 -20.66 1.03
CA ASN A 99 1.50 -19.22 1.15
C ASN A 99 0.22 -18.57 0.66
N PHE A 100 -0.36 -17.73 1.51
CA PHE A 100 -1.57 -16.98 1.22
C PHE A 100 -1.29 -15.48 1.34
N ARG A 101 -1.85 -14.69 0.43
CA ARG A 101 -1.82 -13.24 0.48
C ARG A 101 -3.25 -12.73 0.46
N ALA A 102 -3.53 -11.79 1.36
CA ALA A 102 -4.74 -10.99 1.36
C ALA A 102 -4.38 -9.51 1.39
N SER A 103 -5.20 -8.72 0.71
CA SER A 103 -5.17 -7.26 0.81
C SER A 103 -6.36 -6.74 1.61
N GLN A 104 -6.17 -5.61 2.29
CA GLN A 104 -7.22 -4.94 3.06
C GLN A 104 -8.40 -4.44 2.19
N ASN A 105 -8.20 -4.36 0.87
CA ASN A 105 -9.23 -3.97 -0.09
C ASN A 105 -10.12 -5.16 -0.53
N GLU A 106 -9.78 -6.38 -0.15
CA GLU A 106 -10.49 -7.58 -0.54
C GLU A 106 -11.44 -8.00 0.60
N ARG A 107 -12.72 -8.17 0.30
CA ARG A 107 -13.72 -8.50 1.33
C ARG A 107 -13.70 -9.99 1.64
N LEU A 108 -13.61 -10.33 2.93
CA LEU A 108 -13.74 -11.67 3.50
C LEU A 108 -12.84 -12.71 2.82
N GLN A 109 -11.77 -13.09 3.52
CA GLN A 109 -10.77 -14.01 3.00
C GLN A 109 -10.94 -15.39 3.64
N PRO A 110 -11.76 -16.29 3.05
CA PRO A 110 -11.93 -17.62 3.60
C PRO A 110 -10.63 -18.41 3.43
N ILE A 111 -10.16 -18.98 4.53
CA ILE A 111 -9.00 -19.87 4.54
C ILE A 111 -9.35 -21.21 5.18
N HIS A 112 -8.49 -22.20 4.95
CA HIS A 112 -8.53 -23.49 5.63
C HIS A 112 -7.21 -23.68 6.37
N LEU A 113 -7.26 -23.64 7.70
CA LEU A 113 -6.08 -23.81 8.54
C LEU A 113 -5.73 -25.30 8.68
N ASP A 114 -4.57 -25.70 8.16
CA ASP A 114 -4.00 -27.01 8.44
C ASP A 114 -3.34 -27.00 9.83
N ARG A 115 -4.06 -27.53 10.82
CA ARG A 115 -3.61 -27.55 12.22
C ARG A 115 -2.45 -28.53 12.49
N SER A 116 -2.04 -29.33 11.51
CA SER A 116 -0.82 -30.14 11.59
C SER A 116 0.45 -29.33 11.28
N LYS A 117 0.28 -28.10 10.82
CA LYS A 117 1.35 -27.18 10.42
C LYS A 117 1.42 -26.00 11.38
N LYS A 118 2.58 -25.33 11.38
CA LYS A 118 2.72 -24.02 12.03
C LYS A 118 2.10 -22.95 11.14
N ASN A 119 0.96 -22.41 11.52
CA ASN A 119 0.25 -21.36 10.80
C ASN A 119 0.68 -19.99 11.33
N ILE A 120 1.36 -19.21 10.49
CA ILE A 120 1.84 -17.86 10.82
C ILE A 120 1.02 -16.82 10.09
N LEU A 121 0.43 -15.89 10.83
CA LEU A 121 -0.19 -14.69 10.27
C LEU A 121 0.74 -13.50 10.37
N PHE A 122 0.86 -12.74 9.31
CA PHE A 122 1.70 -11.54 9.24
C PHE A 122 0.87 -10.35 8.80
N PHE A 123 0.78 -9.32 9.65
CA PHE A 123 0.16 -8.05 9.31
C PHE A 123 1.20 -7.00 8.97
N GLN A 124 0.95 -6.27 7.88
CA GLN A 124 1.72 -5.09 7.51
C GLN A 124 0.86 -3.83 7.64
N PHE A 125 1.41 -2.80 8.27
CA PHE A 125 0.82 -1.47 8.30
C PHE A 125 1.82 -0.42 7.79
N ILE A 126 1.37 0.45 6.89
CA ILE A 126 2.11 1.64 6.51
C ILE A 126 1.86 2.70 7.58
N GLU A 127 2.89 3.43 7.96
CA GLU A 127 2.84 4.47 9.00
C GLU A 127 1.61 5.38 8.89
N ARG A 128 1.35 5.93 7.69
CA ARG A 128 0.22 6.85 7.43
C ARG A 128 -1.17 6.31 7.75
N VAL A 129 -1.34 4.99 7.80
CA VAL A 129 -2.64 4.35 8.01
C VAL A 129 -2.78 3.66 9.37
N ILE A 130 -1.70 3.56 10.16
CA ILE A 130 -1.72 2.91 11.49
C ILE A 130 -2.82 3.53 12.35
N ARG A 131 -2.79 4.86 12.45
CA ARG A 131 -3.66 5.62 13.36
C ARG A 131 -5.12 5.53 12.96
N GLU A 132 -5.41 5.64 11.67
CA GLU A 132 -6.74 5.57 11.06
C GLU A 132 -7.31 4.15 11.13
N ARG A 133 -6.58 3.16 10.62
CA ARG A 133 -7.10 1.80 10.45
C ARG A 133 -7.21 1.03 11.75
N LEU A 134 -6.40 1.37 12.76
CA LEU A 134 -6.46 0.73 14.07
C LEU A 134 -7.40 1.44 15.05
N GLN A 135 -8.22 2.40 14.59
CA GLN A 135 -9.26 2.98 15.45
C GLN A 135 -10.29 1.93 15.88
N PRO A 136 -10.80 1.98 17.13
CA PRO A 136 -11.81 1.05 17.63
C PRO A 136 -13.05 0.90 16.75
N ALA A 137 -13.45 1.96 16.05
CA ALA A 137 -14.58 1.95 15.13
C ALA A 137 -14.27 1.33 13.75
N VAL A 138 -12.99 1.16 13.40
CA VAL A 138 -12.55 0.75 12.05
C VAL A 138 -11.95 -0.65 12.05
N TYR A 139 -11.06 -0.94 13.02
CA TYR A 139 -10.28 -2.18 13.01
C TYR A 139 -11.12 -3.48 13.06
N PRO A 140 -12.27 -3.57 13.78
CA PRO A 140 -13.03 -4.81 13.81
C PRO A 140 -13.60 -5.11 12.43
N GLY A 141 -14.22 -4.13 11.79
CA GLY A 141 -14.75 -4.25 10.43
C GLY A 141 -13.66 -4.64 9.43
N MET A 142 -12.50 -4.00 9.50
CA MET A 142 -11.42 -4.19 8.51
C MET A 142 -10.63 -5.48 8.71
N TYR A 143 -10.28 -5.82 9.95
CA TYR A 143 -9.31 -6.89 10.24
C TYR A 143 -9.88 -8.08 10.98
N ILE A 144 -11.15 -8.06 11.41
CA ILE A 144 -11.76 -9.18 12.13
C ILE A 144 -12.97 -9.68 11.34
N GLU A 145 -13.94 -8.80 11.10
CA GLU A 145 -15.22 -9.14 10.47
C GLU A 145 -15.09 -9.38 8.96
N ASN A 146 -14.33 -8.52 8.26
CA ASN A 146 -14.03 -8.68 6.83
C ASN A 146 -12.60 -9.16 6.55
N GLY A 147 -11.86 -9.53 7.61
CA GLY A 147 -10.49 -10.02 7.51
C GLY A 147 -10.40 -11.49 7.07
N ILE A 148 -9.44 -12.21 7.64
CA ILE A 148 -9.26 -13.64 7.39
C ILE A 148 -10.26 -14.43 8.23
N MET A 149 -10.92 -15.43 7.62
CA MET A 149 -11.88 -16.29 8.28
C MET A 149 -11.54 -17.76 8.07
N ASP A 150 -11.33 -18.51 9.16
CA ASP A 150 -11.18 -19.96 9.09
C ASP A 150 -12.54 -20.64 8.81
N THR A 151 -12.58 -21.38 7.71
CA THR A 151 -13.76 -22.15 7.25
C THR A 151 -13.66 -23.63 7.59
N THR A 152 -12.58 -24.06 8.24
CA THR A 152 -12.37 -25.45 8.67
C THR A 152 -13.53 -25.93 9.55
N GLY A 153 -14.23 -26.98 9.11
CA GLY A 153 -15.32 -27.61 9.86
C GLY A 153 -16.63 -26.83 9.90
N LYS A 154 -16.73 -25.68 9.22
CA LYS A 154 -18.00 -24.96 9.04
C LYS A 154 -18.57 -25.33 7.66
N GLY A 155 -19.87 -25.64 7.63
CA GLY A 155 -20.62 -25.79 6.37
C GLY A 155 -20.55 -24.53 5.49
N PRO A 156 -21.19 -24.52 4.31
CA PRO A 156 -21.08 -23.41 3.36
C PRO A 156 -21.27 -22.07 4.06
N LEU A 157 -20.36 -21.13 3.78
CA LEU A 157 -20.31 -19.81 4.39
C LEU A 157 -21.72 -19.19 4.41
N PRO A 158 -22.14 -18.54 5.52
CA PRO A 158 -23.41 -17.84 5.52
C PRO A 158 -23.44 -16.89 4.32
N PRO A 159 -24.53 -16.87 3.53
CA PRO A 159 -24.61 -16.03 2.36
C PRO A 159 -24.26 -14.60 2.77
N GLN A 160 -23.31 -14.01 2.05
CA GLN A 160 -22.89 -12.63 2.27
C GLN A 160 -24.15 -11.79 2.46
N LYS A 161 -24.22 -11.00 3.54
CA LYS A 161 -25.21 -9.93 3.64
C LYS A 161 -24.88 -8.92 2.55
N THR A 162 -25.29 -9.20 1.32
CA THR A 162 -25.40 -8.20 0.27
C THR A 162 -26.39 -7.20 0.82
N GLY A 163 -25.93 -6.01 1.20
CA GLY A 163 -26.84 -4.89 1.44
C GLY A 163 -27.84 -4.82 0.28
N LYS A 164 -29.12 -4.58 0.59
CA LYS A 164 -30.22 -4.57 -0.38
C LYS A 164 -29.76 -3.90 -1.68
N PRO A 165 -29.89 -4.55 -2.85
CA PRO A 165 -29.56 -3.91 -4.12
C PRO A 165 -30.43 -2.66 -4.23
N SER A 166 -29.80 -1.50 -4.23
CA SER A 166 -30.48 -0.24 -4.51
C SER A 166 -31.07 -0.35 -5.94
N PRO A 167 -32.31 0.11 -6.18
CA PRO A 167 -33.03 -0.14 -7.44
C PRO A 167 -32.42 0.55 -8.68
N LEU A 168 -31.32 1.27 -8.52
CA LEU A 168 -30.30 1.52 -9.52
C LEU A 168 -28.94 1.31 -8.85
N PRO A 169 -28.00 0.57 -9.46
CA PRO A 169 -26.72 0.33 -8.81
C PRO A 169 -26.00 1.66 -8.59
N SER A 170 -25.80 2.03 -7.32
CA SER A 170 -25.00 3.19 -6.93
C SER A 170 -23.57 3.12 -7.50
N TRP A 171 -23.07 1.93 -7.86
CA TRP A 171 -21.80 1.76 -8.56
C TRP A 171 -21.81 2.28 -10.01
N ALA A 172 -22.95 2.29 -10.70
CA ALA A 172 -23.05 2.88 -12.03
C ALA A 172 -22.91 4.41 -11.92
N LEU A 173 -23.72 5.07 -11.07
CA LEU A 173 -23.69 6.54 -10.85
C LEU A 173 -22.45 7.04 -10.09
N ALA A 174 -21.89 6.27 -9.16
CA ALA A 174 -20.65 6.64 -8.45
C ALA A 174 -19.40 6.50 -9.33
N GLN A 175 -19.38 5.56 -10.30
CA GLN A 175 -18.34 5.50 -11.33
C GLN A 175 -18.41 6.68 -12.31
N PHE A 176 -19.59 7.28 -12.52
CA PHE A 176 -19.76 8.45 -13.40
C PHE A 176 -19.18 9.76 -12.80
N GLY A 177 -19.00 9.87 -11.48
CA GLY A 177 -18.70 11.16 -10.83
C GLY A 177 -17.21 11.48 -10.61
N HIS A 178 -16.53 10.69 -9.78
CA HIS A 178 -15.21 11.08 -9.26
C HIS A 178 -14.04 10.49 -10.06
N ASP A 179 -14.13 9.22 -10.44
CA ASP A 179 -13.05 8.54 -11.16
C ASP A 179 -13.08 8.77 -12.68
N MET A 180 -14.26 9.06 -13.24
CA MET A 180 -14.41 9.27 -14.68
C MET A 180 -13.60 10.47 -15.16
N SER A 181 -13.63 11.59 -14.43
CA SER A 181 -12.86 12.79 -14.77
C SER A 181 -11.37 12.47 -14.84
N SER A 182 -10.83 11.81 -13.82
CA SER A 182 -9.42 11.40 -13.77
C SER A 182 -9.05 10.43 -14.89
N ARG A 183 -9.93 9.47 -15.23
CA ARG A 183 -9.68 8.52 -16.34
C ARG A 183 -9.73 9.19 -17.71
N LEU A 184 -10.68 10.11 -17.92
CA LEU A 184 -10.77 10.88 -19.15
C LEU A 184 -9.59 11.82 -19.30
N GLU A 185 -9.21 12.54 -18.24
CA GLU A 185 -8.00 13.36 -18.21
C GLU A 185 -6.79 12.50 -18.61
N PHE A 186 -6.72 11.30 -18.04
CA PHE A 186 -5.62 10.39 -18.28
C PHE A 186 -5.54 9.96 -19.76
N ILE A 187 -6.64 9.52 -20.36
CA ILE A 187 -6.69 9.08 -21.76
C ILE A 187 -6.36 10.24 -22.71
N LEU A 188 -6.86 11.45 -22.42
CA LEU A 188 -6.75 12.60 -23.30
C LEU A 188 -5.42 13.35 -23.18
N PHE A 189 -4.84 13.43 -21.98
CA PHE A 189 -3.75 14.38 -21.69
C PHE A 189 -2.44 13.74 -21.18
N ASN A 190 -2.34 12.42 -21.05
CA ASN A 190 -1.09 11.77 -20.63
C ASN A 190 -0.30 11.11 -21.78
N PHE A 191 -0.51 11.56 -23.02
CA PHE A 191 0.43 11.26 -24.10
C PHE A 191 1.57 12.30 -24.18
N LYS A 192 2.68 11.93 -24.82
CA LYS A 192 3.98 12.66 -24.73
C LYS A 192 3.88 14.20 -24.89
N PRO A 193 3.29 14.76 -25.97
CA PRO A 193 3.11 16.21 -26.09
C PRO A 193 2.40 16.91 -24.93
N PHE A 194 1.25 16.41 -24.48
CA PHE A 194 0.55 17.02 -23.35
C PHE A 194 1.28 16.80 -22.03
N LEU A 195 1.95 15.67 -21.87
CA LEU A 195 2.77 15.42 -20.69
C LEU A 195 3.89 16.46 -20.56
N LYS A 196 4.58 16.81 -21.66
CA LYS A 196 5.56 17.90 -21.65
C LYS A 196 4.96 19.26 -21.26
N LEU A 197 3.73 19.54 -21.68
CA LEU A 197 3.02 20.76 -21.27
C LEU A 197 2.67 20.74 -19.78
N LYS A 198 2.20 19.60 -19.26
CA LYS A 198 1.94 19.39 -17.83
C LYS A 198 3.23 19.56 -17.02
N GLU A 199 4.34 19.00 -17.49
CA GLU A 199 5.67 19.14 -16.88
C GLU A 199 6.13 20.60 -16.86
N ALA A 200 6.03 21.32 -17.98
CA ALA A 200 6.39 22.74 -18.04
C ALA A 200 5.54 23.58 -17.08
N LYS A 201 4.22 23.34 -17.03
CA LYS A 201 3.31 24.02 -16.09
C LYS A 201 3.65 23.69 -14.64
N ALA A 202 3.91 22.43 -14.32
CA ALA A 202 4.27 22.01 -12.97
C ALA A 202 5.57 22.66 -12.52
N GLN A 203 6.60 22.65 -13.38
CA GLN A 203 7.88 23.29 -13.08
C GLN A 203 7.73 24.81 -12.90
N PHE A 204 6.95 25.47 -13.75
CA PHE A 204 6.63 26.89 -13.57
C PHE A 204 5.93 27.15 -12.23
N THR A 205 4.93 26.34 -11.88
CA THR A 205 4.17 26.49 -10.63
C THR A 205 5.07 26.31 -9.41
N LEU A 206 5.97 25.32 -9.44
CA LEU A 206 6.97 25.14 -8.39
C LEU A 206 7.94 26.31 -8.32
N ASN A 207 8.56 26.71 -9.44
CA ASN A 207 9.61 27.73 -9.45
C ASN A 207 9.09 29.14 -9.14
N VAL A 208 7.87 29.46 -9.57
CA VAL A 208 7.30 30.82 -9.43
C VAL A 208 6.41 30.95 -8.20
N LEU A 209 5.63 29.92 -7.86
CA LEU A 209 4.67 29.97 -6.75
C LEU A 209 5.09 29.16 -5.53
N GLY A 210 6.17 28.36 -5.62
CA GLY A 210 6.63 27.51 -4.52
C GLY A 210 5.62 26.44 -4.11
N ARG A 211 4.80 25.96 -5.06
CA ARG A 211 3.66 25.07 -4.76
C ARG A 211 3.62 23.85 -5.65
N VAL A 212 3.23 22.73 -5.07
CA VAL A 212 2.90 21.49 -5.78
C VAL A 212 1.54 20.99 -5.29
N PRO A 213 0.52 20.88 -6.15
CA PRO A 213 -0.77 20.35 -5.73
C PRO A 213 -0.64 18.90 -5.25
N ALA A 214 -1.31 18.58 -4.13
CA ALA A 214 -1.44 17.22 -3.56
C ALA A 214 -0.14 16.50 -3.15
N ALA A 215 1.01 17.15 -3.24
CA ALA A 215 2.31 16.64 -2.81
C ALA A 215 3.11 17.72 -2.08
N GLU A 216 4.16 17.32 -1.38
CA GLU A 216 5.18 18.21 -0.82
C GLU A 216 6.54 17.81 -1.43
N VAL A 217 7.41 18.79 -1.62
CA VAL A 217 8.78 18.59 -2.13
C VAL A 217 9.75 18.83 -0.98
N SER A 218 10.81 18.01 -0.89
CA SER A 218 11.84 18.17 0.15
C SER A 218 12.52 19.53 0.06
N HIS A 219 13.10 19.99 1.17
CA HIS A 219 13.81 21.28 1.24
C HIS A 219 14.94 21.40 0.21
N ASP A 220 15.60 20.28 -0.12
CA ASP A 220 16.66 20.23 -1.13
C ASP A 220 16.17 19.94 -2.55
N HIS A 221 14.85 19.84 -2.74
CA HIS A 221 14.15 19.57 -3.99
C HIS A 221 14.51 18.22 -4.66
N LYS A 222 15.11 17.28 -3.94
CA LYS A 222 15.49 15.96 -4.47
C LYS A 222 14.41 14.91 -4.30
N HIS A 223 13.42 15.16 -3.46
CA HIS A 223 12.38 14.20 -3.12
C HIS A 223 10.99 14.83 -3.16
N VAL A 224 10.00 13.97 -3.38
CA VAL A 224 8.58 14.30 -3.37
C VAL A 224 7.85 13.32 -2.48
N PHE A 225 6.85 13.81 -1.75
CA PHE A 225 6.08 13.08 -0.75
C PHE A 225 4.59 13.30 -0.94
N TYR A 226 3.78 12.36 -0.47
CA TYR A 226 2.35 12.58 -0.36
C TYR A 226 2.09 13.70 0.65
N LYS A 227 1.24 14.65 0.28
CA LYS A 227 0.93 15.78 1.18
C LYS A 227 0.37 15.32 2.53
N ILE A 228 -0.45 14.27 2.54
CA ILE A 228 -1.02 13.72 3.78
C ILE A 228 0.03 13.12 4.72
N GLU A 229 1.21 12.74 4.21
CA GLU A 229 2.30 12.15 5.00
C GLU A 229 3.27 13.22 5.52
N ALA A 230 3.47 14.28 4.74
CA ALA A 230 4.40 15.36 5.06
C ALA A 230 3.74 16.56 5.77
N ASN A 231 2.43 16.77 5.63
CA ASN A 231 1.75 17.92 6.22
C ASN A 231 1.39 17.66 7.70
N GLY A 232 2.01 18.40 8.64
CA GLY A 232 1.80 18.25 10.08
C GLY A 232 0.35 18.43 10.59
N LEU A 233 -0.58 18.91 9.76
CA LEU A 233 -2.00 19.04 10.10
C LEU A 233 -2.83 17.78 9.83
N SER A 234 -2.28 16.79 9.12
CA SER A 234 -2.98 15.54 8.79
C SER A 234 -2.69 14.46 9.83
N SER A 235 -3.71 13.74 10.32
CA SER A 235 -3.48 12.59 11.21
C SER A 235 -2.70 11.44 10.57
N SER A 236 -2.62 11.39 9.23
CA SER A 236 -1.79 10.45 8.47
C SER A 236 -0.33 10.88 8.34
N SER A 237 0.02 12.07 8.86
CA SER A 237 1.36 12.62 8.78
C SER A 237 2.28 12.04 9.83
N SER A 238 3.52 11.84 9.43
CA SER A 238 4.64 11.47 10.30
C SER A 238 5.01 12.58 11.30
N PHE A 239 4.51 13.80 11.09
CA PHE A 239 4.80 14.97 11.92
C PHE A 239 3.61 15.40 12.78
N TYR A 240 2.44 14.78 12.60
CA TYR A 240 1.29 15.06 13.43
C TYR A 240 1.51 14.48 14.83
N PRO A 241 1.36 15.27 15.92
CA PRO A 241 1.60 14.80 17.28
C PRO A 241 0.76 13.57 17.66
N VAL A 242 1.40 12.59 18.29
CA VAL A 242 0.74 11.39 18.83
C VAL A 242 0.88 11.37 20.34
N ASP A 243 -0.24 11.49 21.05
CA ASP A 243 -0.25 11.39 22.51
C ASP A 243 -0.15 9.94 23.00
N GLU A 244 0.15 9.77 24.29
CA GLU A 244 0.28 8.45 24.91
C GLU A 244 -1.04 7.66 24.91
N THR A 245 -2.19 8.32 24.97
CA THR A 245 -3.49 7.64 24.96
C THR A 245 -3.72 6.96 23.62
N GLU A 246 -3.39 7.66 22.53
CA GLU A 246 -3.46 7.11 21.19
C GLU A 246 -2.46 5.97 20.99
N LEU A 247 -1.21 6.12 21.46
CA LEU A 247 -0.20 5.06 21.38
C LEU A 247 -0.68 3.78 22.10
N LYS A 248 -1.13 3.90 23.35
CA LYS A 248 -1.64 2.76 24.15
C LYS A 248 -2.90 2.14 23.54
N ARG A 249 -3.74 2.93 22.86
CA ARG A 249 -4.88 2.42 22.10
C ARG A 249 -4.42 1.54 20.96
N VAL A 250 -3.44 1.97 20.16
CA VAL A 250 -2.91 1.16 19.05
C VAL A 250 -2.33 -0.16 19.57
N VAL A 251 -1.52 -0.11 20.64
CA VAL A 251 -0.95 -1.32 21.26
C VAL A 251 -2.03 -2.29 21.74
N ARG A 252 -3.09 -1.77 22.39
CA ARG A 252 -4.22 -2.59 22.85
C ARG A 252 -4.94 -3.28 21.68
N VAL A 253 -5.14 -2.55 20.58
CA VAL A 253 -5.79 -3.10 19.38
C VAL A 253 -4.94 -4.21 18.77
N LEU A 254 -3.63 -4.02 18.62
CA LEU A 254 -2.73 -5.05 18.10
C LEU A 254 -2.69 -6.30 18.97
N ASN A 255 -2.70 -6.13 20.30
CA ASN A 255 -2.80 -7.25 21.24
C ASN A 255 -4.15 -7.99 21.10
N THR A 256 -5.25 -7.24 20.93
CA THR A 256 -6.59 -7.81 20.74
C THR A 256 -6.67 -8.61 19.44
N MET A 257 -6.13 -8.08 18.34
CA MET A 257 -6.04 -8.78 17.06
C MET A 257 -5.23 -10.07 17.20
N ARG A 258 -4.09 -10.02 17.88
CA ARG A 258 -3.29 -11.22 18.13
C ARG A 258 -4.07 -12.27 18.91
N ASP A 259 -4.70 -11.90 20.02
CA ASP A 259 -5.48 -12.82 20.82
C ASP A 259 -6.64 -13.43 20.02
N TYR A 260 -7.28 -12.65 19.16
CA TYR A 260 -8.33 -13.12 18.26
C TYR A 260 -7.81 -14.17 17.26
N TYR A 261 -6.72 -13.88 16.54
CA TYR A 261 -6.19 -14.79 15.52
C TYR A 261 -5.53 -16.03 16.12
N LYS A 262 -4.92 -15.93 17.31
CA LYS A 262 -4.46 -17.12 18.03
C LYS A 262 -5.60 -18.03 18.44
N LYS A 263 -6.73 -17.47 18.90
CA LYS A 263 -7.95 -18.25 19.19
C LYS A 263 -8.56 -18.89 17.95
N MET A 264 -8.40 -18.26 16.77
CA MET A 264 -8.85 -18.82 15.50
C MET A 264 -8.09 -20.11 15.12
N GLY A 265 -6.81 -20.20 15.50
CA GLY A 265 -5.97 -21.37 15.23
C GLY A 265 -4.62 -21.06 14.62
N PHE A 266 -4.25 -19.78 14.46
CA PHE A 266 -2.87 -19.41 14.14
C PHE A 266 -1.96 -19.64 15.34
N ASP A 267 -0.77 -20.18 15.11
CA ASP A 267 0.24 -20.38 16.15
C ASP A 267 0.80 -19.04 16.63
N GLU A 268 1.00 -18.10 15.68
CA GLU A 268 1.46 -16.76 15.99
C GLU A 268 0.99 -15.71 14.97
N MET A 269 0.83 -14.47 15.46
CA MET A 269 0.60 -13.28 14.65
C MET A 269 1.78 -12.32 14.79
N TYR A 270 2.42 -11.98 13.68
CA TYR A 270 3.47 -10.97 13.59
C TYR A 270 2.94 -9.68 13.00
N VAL A 271 3.58 -8.57 13.36
CA VAL A 271 3.31 -7.26 12.78
C VAL A 271 4.60 -6.62 12.27
N ALA A 272 4.48 -5.88 11.17
CA ALA A 272 5.52 -4.98 10.69
C ALA A 272 4.94 -3.60 10.37
N PHE A 273 5.69 -2.57 10.77
CA PHE A 273 5.42 -1.19 10.41
C PHE A 273 6.37 -0.76 9.29
N ILE A 274 5.81 -0.18 8.23
CA ILE A 274 6.59 0.38 7.13
C ILE A 274 6.60 1.89 7.29
N PRO A 275 7.78 2.53 7.41
CA PRO A 275 7.85 3.98 7.51
C PRO A 275 7.34 4.64 6.23
N ASN A 276 6.75 5.82 6.37
CA ASN A 276 6.44 6.67 5.22
C ASN A 276 7.75 7.09 4.53
N LYS A 277 7.67 7.41 3.24
CA LYS A 277 8.83 7.89 2.48
C LYS A 277 9.44 9.14 3.11
N VAL A 278 8.61 10.08 3.57
CA VAL A 278 9.07 11.33 4.19
C VAL A 278 9.83 11.08 5.50
N THR A 279 9.43 10.07 6.29
CA THR A 279 10.14 9.66 7.52
C THR A 279 11.57 9.23 7.25
N VAL A 280 11.82 8.61 6.10
CA VAL A 280 13.14 8.06 5.73
C VAL A 280 13.99 9.11 5.02
N LEU A 281 13.39 9.85 4.08
CA LEU A 281 14.13 10.74 3.18
C LEU A 281 14.23 12.18 3.71
N GLU A 282 13.40 12.56 4.68
CA GLU A 282 13.43 13.89 5.29
C GLU A 282 13.06 13.85 6.78
N PRO A 283 13.82 13.12 7.63
CA PRO A 283 13.49 12.95 9.05
C PRO A 283 13.50 14.27 9.84
N GLU A 284 14.30 15.26 9.40
CA GLU A 284 14.37 16.60 10.00
C GLU A 284 13.33 17.58 9.41
N HIS A 285 12.40 17.09 8.59
CA HIS A 285 11.29 17.91 8.10
C HIS A 285 10.49 18.45 9.30
N ARG A 286 10.19 19.76 9.29
CA ARG A 286 9.47 20.45 10.38
C ARG A 286 8.27 21.23 9.86
N PRO A 287 7.24 20.56 9.32
CA PRO A 287 6.06 21.23 8.79
C PRO A 287 5.35 21.92 9.95
N TYR A 288 5.13 23.23 9.84
CA TYR A 288 4.56 24.05 10.91
C TYR A 288 5.36 23.98 12.24
N GLY A 289 6.67 23.73 12.17
CA GLY A 289 7.54 23.61 13.35
C GLY A 289 7.39 22.30 14.13
N GLN A 290 6.64 21.33 13.62
CA GLN A 290 6.42 20.04 14.29
C GLN A 290 7.51 19.03 13.93
N PRO A 291 8.18 18.39 14.90
CA PRO A 291 9.16 17.34 14.61
C PRO A 291 8.47 16.03 14.21
N TYR A 292 9.25 15.08 13.71
CA TYR A 292 8.81 13.69 13.53
C TYR A 292 8.24 13.13 14.86
N ASN A 293 7.11 12.41 14.78
CA ASN A 293 6.35 11.98 15.95
C ASN A 293 6.85 10.65 16.58
N HIS A 294 7.81 9.99 15.94
CA HIS A 294 8.42 8.73 16.39
C HIS A 294 7.39 7.61 16.64
N LEU A 295 6.26 7.58 15.91
CA LEU A 295 5.18 6.62 16.13
C LEU A 295 5.68 5.17 16.05
N ILE A 296 6.47 4.83 15.03
CA ILE A 296 6.95 3.46 14.84
C ILE A 296 7.87 3.07 15.99
N GLU A 297 8.90 3.87 16.30
CA GLU A 297 9.85 3.52 17.35
C GLU A 297 9.17 3.42 18.72
N ARG A 298 8.21 4.30 19.02
CA ARG A 298 7.43 4.24 20.25
C ARG A 298 6.55 3.00 20.33
N LEU A 299 5.93 2.58 19.22
CA LEU A 299 5.15 1.35 19.16
C LEU A 299 6.03 0.11 19.32
N GLU A 300 7.17 0.09 18.65
CA GLU A 300 8.10 -1.02 18.78
C GLU A 300 8.59 -1.11 20.24
N ALA A 301 8.94 0.04 20.86
CA ALA A 301 9.54 0.09 22.19
C ALA A 301 8.55 -0.16 23.35
N ASP A 302 7.25 -0.23 23.05
CA ASP A 302 6.23 -0.42 24.07
C ASP A 302 6.29 -1.84 24.67
N THR A 303 6.72 -1.95 25.92
CA THR A 303 6.84 -3.23 26.64
C THR A 303 5.50 -3.94 26.88
N THR A 304 4.38 -3.24 26.71
CA THR A 304 3.03 -3.80 26.83
C THR A 304 2.52 -4.39 25.51
N LEU A 305 3.22 -4.16 24.39
CA LEU A 305 2.96 -4.83 23.13
C LEU A 305 3.38 -6.30 23.23
N LYS A 306 2.39 -7.18 23.20
CA LYS A 306 2.58 -8.64 23.26
C LYS A 306 2.77 -9.25 21.89
N THR A 307 2.36 -8.54 20.83
CA THR A 307 2.47 -9.00 19.45
C THR A 307 3.92 -8.94 18.98
N PRO A 308 4.50 -10.07 18.56
CA PRO A 308 5.84 -10.09 18.00
C PRO A 308 5.98 -9.16 16.79
N LEU A 309 7.08 -8.42 16.74
CA LEU A 309 7.37 -7.47 15.68
C LEU A 309 8.49 -7.95 14.78
N LEU A 310 8.36 -7.66 13.49
CA LEU A 310 9.45 -7.67 12.54
C LEU A 310 9.78 -6.21 12.21
N SER A 311 10.77 -5.64 12.90
CA SER A 311 11.18 -4.25 12.73
C SER A 311 11.94 -4.06 11.42
N PHE A 312 11.56 -3.00 10.72
CA PHE A 312 12.20 -2.53 9.49
C PHE A 312 12.78 -1.14 9.64
N TYR A 313 12.24 -0.34 10.58
CA TYR A 313 12.52 1.08 10.71
C TYR A 313 14.02 1.38 10.72
N GLY A 314 14.76 0.84 11.70
CA GLY A 314 16.17 1.17 11.89
C GLY A 314 17.11 0.75 10.75
N THR A 315 16.68 -0.13 9.84
CA THR A 315 17.44 -0.45 8.62
C THR A 315 16.99 0.42 7.46
N VAL A 316 15.68 0.50 7.21
CA VAL A 316 15.13 1.23 6.06
C VAL A 316 15.48 2.73 6.15
N THR A 317 15.52 3.32 7.35
CA THR A 317 15.94 4.73 7.53
C THR A 317 17.38 5.01 7.12
N LYS A 318 18.23 3.99 7.02
CA LYS A 318 19.62 4.09 6.55
C LYS A 318 19.76 3.90 5.04
N HIS A 319 18.67 3.57 4.36
CA HIS A 319 18.64 3.23 2.94
C HIS A 319 17.57 4.04 2.19
N PRO A 320 17.72 5.38 2.11
CA PRO A 320 16.78 6.22 1.36
C PRO A 320 16.67 5.83 -0.12
N GLU A 321 17.73 5.24 -0.69
CA GLU A 321 17.76 4.70 -2.05
C GLU A 321 16.84 3.49 -2.25
N TRP A 322 16.21 2.95 -1.20
CA TRP A 322 15.21 1.89 -1.30
C TRP A 322 13.81 2.40 -1.57
N TYR A 323 13.59 3.71 -1.69
CA TYR A 323 12.34 4.28 -2.19
C TYR A 323 12.44 4.68 -3.66
N HIS A 324 11.31 4.60 -4.36
CA HIS A 324 11.20 5.12 -5.71
C HIS A 324 11.31 6.63 -5.74
N LEU A 325 11.76 7.19 -6.85
CA LEU A 325 11.91 8.63 -7.00
C LEU A 325 10.54 9.30 -7.11
N GLY A 326 9.72 8.81 -8.05
CA GLY A 326 8.38 9.33 -8.39
C GLY A 326 7.22 8.59 -7.72
N ASP A 327 7.48 7.77 -6.72
CA ASP A 327 6.45 6.96 -6.05
C ASP A 327 6.67 6.94 -4.52
N GLY A 328 5.61 6.69 -3.75
CA GLY A 328 5.68 6.57 -2.30
C GLY A 328 6.12 5.19 -1.81
N HIS A 329 6.08 4.18 -2.67
CA HIS A 329 6.51 2.82 -2.37
C HIS A 329 8.04 2.68 -2.33
N TRP A 330 8.49 1.64 -1.63
CA TRP A 330 9.85 1.16 -1.83
C TRP A 330 10.04 0.61 -3.26
N ASN A 331 11.28 0.62 -3.72
CA ASN A 331 11.68 -0.09 -4.91
C ASN A 331 12.03 -1.56 -4.58
N ARG A 332 12.51 -2.29 -5.58
CA ARG A 332 12.90 -3.69 -5.51
C ARG A 332 13.87 -3.95 -4.36
N GLN A 333 14.82 -3.05 -4.06
CA GLN A 333 15.77 -3.29 -2.97
C GLN A 333 15.07 -3.31 -1.61
N GLY A 334 14.20 -2.34 -1.33
CA GLY A 334 13.38 -2.35 -0.10
C GLY A 334 12.44 -3.56 -0.03
N LYS A 335 11.82 -3.91 -1.16
CA LYS A 335 10.96 -5.10 -1.27
C LYS A 335 11.73 -6.39 -1.01
N ARG A 336 12.94 -6.53 -1.57
CA ARG A 336 13.86 -7.67 -1.33
C ARG A 336 14.29 -7.75 0.12
N TYR A 337 14.63 -6.61 0.74
CA TYR A 337 14.95 -6.58 2.16
C TYR A 337 13.77 -7.09 2.99
N TRP A 338 12.57 -6.56 2.77
CA TRP A 338 11.36 -7.05 3.44
C TRP A 338 11.16 -8.55 3.28
N LEU A 339 11.25 -9.04 2.04
CA LEU A 339 11.07 -10.45 1.72
C LEU A 339 12.11 -11.33 2.43
N SER A 340 13.38 -10.91 2.43
CA SER A 340 14.46 -11.66 3.08
C SER A 340 14.21 -11.82 4.59
N ARG A 341 13.67 -10.79 5.25
CA ARG A 341 13.34 -10.80 6.67
C ARG A 341 12.16 -11.72 6.97
N VAL A 342 11.14 -11.71 6.11
CA VAL A 342 9.98 -12.62 6.22
C VAL A 342 10.39 -14.07 5.99
N ASN A 343 11.17 -14.36 4.94
CA ASN A 343 11.63 -15.73 4.68
C ASN A 343 12.57 -16.24 5.78
N LYS A 344 13.40 -15.38 6.36
CA LYS A 344 14.21 -15.71 7.55
C LYS A 344 13.32 -16.03 8.76
N LEU A 345 12.27 -15.24 9.00
CA LEU A 345 11.29 -15.48 10.06
C LEU A 345 10.61 -16.85 9.88
N ILE A 346 10.14 -17.17 8.67
CA ILE A 346 9.53 -18.46 8.35
C ILE A 346 10.49 -19.61 8.67
N GLY A 347 11.76 -19.48 8.28
CA GLY A 347 12.79 -20.49 8.59
C GLY A 347 13.06 -20.65 10.09
N GLN A 348 13.07 -19.55 10.86
CA GLN A 348 13.19 -19.59 12.32
C GLN A 348 12.01 -20.31 12.98
N VAL A 349 10.78 -19.99 12.57
CA VAL A 349 9.59 -20.68 13.08
C VAL A 349 9.62 -22.17 12.73
N SER A 350 10.03 -22.53 11.51
CA SER A 350 10.18 -23.93 11.10
C SER A 350 11.06 -24.72 12.07
N ARG A 351 12.23 -24.18 12.42
CA ARG A 351 13.20 -24.81 13.34
C ARG A 351 12.77 -24.78 14.81
N GLY A 352 11.76 -23.98 15.16
CA GLY A 352 11.35 -23.78 16.56
C GLY A 352 12.28 -22.84 17.31
N ASP A 353 13.05 -22.02 16.61
CA ASP A 353 13.92 -21.01 17.22
C ASP A 353 13.04 -19.99 17.95
N SER A 354 13.42 -19.60 19.17
CA SER A 354 12.80 -18.46 19.82
C SER A 354 13.07 -17.21 18.98
N ILE A 355 12.02 -16.60 18.46
CA ILE A 355 12.19 -15.38 17.68
C ILE A 355 12.59 -14.27 18.65
N PRO A 356 13.72 -13.60 18.42
CA PRO A 356 14.13 -12.50 19.28
C PRO A 356 13.00 -11.47 19.28
N ARG A 357 12.48 -11.16 20.48
CA ARG A 357 11.89 -9.83 20.69
C ARG A 357 13.02 -8.87 20.36
N ILE A 358 12.85 -8.10 19.29
CA ILE A 358 13.89 -7.18 18.82
C ILE A 358 14.25 -6.28 20.00
N GLN A 359 15.50 -6.40 20.46
CA GLN A 359 16.11 -5.44 21.37
C GLN A 359 16.66 -4.30 20.51
N TYR A 360 16.38 -3.06 20.94
CA TYR A 360 16.76 -1.81 20.28
C TYR A 360 18.25 -1.67 20.04
#